data_AF-A0A8T5J7F8-F1
#
_entry.id   AF-A0A8T5J7F8-F1
#
_cell.length_a   1.000
_cell.length_b   1.000
_cell.length_c   1.000
_cell.angle_alpha   90.00
_cell.angle_beta   90.00
_cell.angle_gamma   90.00
#
_symmetry.space_group_name_H-M   'P 1'
#
loop_
_entity.id
_entity.type
_entity.pdbx_description
1 polymer ?
#
loop_
_entity_poly.entity_id
_entity_poly.type
_entity_poly.pdbx_seq_one_letter_code
_entity_poly.pdbx_strand_id
1 'polypeptide(L)'
;MSVATIYDAIIEVNYEYYITENEIEMSYEDFRCEVDVKYRREHNQFPIWDEDMEERLEEIADGVGTDFLNAAIEAAEEMEHDFQYKKYKERFLSQVEVFLRCKSLAFDQEYPQTRRFKRKDIWGIQKADYEADNIYSEDAYMIIFERLLNEGYFTLVESGGDPKHDIFHVTEV
;
A
#
# COMPACT_ATOMS: atom_id res chain seq x y z
N MET A 1 26.18 15.46 35.85
CA MET A 1 25.26 14.30 35.89
C MET A 1 26.09 13.04 35.75
N SER A 2 25.61 11.88 36.18
CA SER A 2 26.32 10.62 35.95
C SER A 2 26.14 10.18 34.49
N VAL A 3 27.08 9.42 33.93
CA VAL A 3 26.99 8.87 32.56
C VAL A 3 25.71 8.06 32.36
N ALA A 4 25.30 7.29 33.39
CA ALA A 4 24.04 6.53 33.36
C ALA A 4 22.81 7.45 33.28
N THR A 5 22.82 8.60 33.98
CA THR A 5 21.70 9.55 33.93
C THR A 5 21.59 10.23 32.55
N ILE A 6 22.71 10.49 31.89
CA ILE A 6 22.72 11.08 30.54
C ILE A 6 22.21 10.04 29.53
N TYR A 7 22.68 8.80 29.65
CA TYR A 7 22.21 7.67 28.84
C TYR A 7 20.68 7.51 28.93
N ASP A 8 20.13 7.39 30.15
CA ASP A 8 18.69 7.21 30.33
C ASP A 8 17.89 8.38 29.77
N ALA A 9 18.38 9.62 29.95
CA ALA A 9 17.71 10.81 29.42
C ALA A 9 17.68 10.84 27.89
N ILE A 10 18.78 10.48 27.21
CA ILE A 10 18.84 10.44 25.75
C ILE A 10 17.84 9.41 25.20
N ILE A 11 17.83 8.20 25.78
CA ILE A 11 16.91 7.14 25.35
C ILE A 11 15.45 7.54 25.61
N GLU A 12 15.15 8.12 26.78
CA GLU A 12 13.79 8.55 27.15
C GLU A 12 13.26 9.63 26.19
N VAL A 13 14.04 10.68 25.93
CA VAL A 13 13.65 11.77 25.04
C VAL A 13 13.40 11.26 23.61
N ASN A 14 14.32 10.45 23.08
CA ASN A 14 14.18 9.92 21.72
C ASN A 14 13.02 8.94 21.61
N TYR A 15 12.79 8.11 22.63
CA TYR A 15 11.64 7.21 22.67
C TYR A 15 10.31 7.96 22.73
N GLU A 16 10.22 9.01 23.55
CA GLU A 16 9.01 9.83 23.63
C GLU A 16 8.72 10.47 22.27
N TYR A 17 9.72 11.12 21.67
CA TYR A 17 9.59 11.81 20.39
C TYR A 17 9.26 10.89 19.22
N TYR A 18 10.00 9.80 19.03
CA TYR A 18 9.83 8.95 17.85
C TYR A 18 8.73 7.91 18.02
N ILE A 19 8.63 7.27 19.18
CA ILE A 19 7.73 6.13 19.38
C ILE A 19 6.40 6.57 19.99
N THR A 20 6.44 7.32 21.09
CA THR A 20 5.22 7.66 21.85
C THR A 20 4.37 8.69 21.12
N GLU A 21 4.95 9.80 20.68
CA GLU A 21 4.21 10.87 19.98
C GLU A 21 3.62 10.40 18.63
N ASN A 22 4.26 9.42 17.98
CA ASN A 22 3.79 8.85 16.71
C ASN A 22 2.99 7.55 16.88
N GLU A 23 2.66 7.17 18.12
CA GLU A 23 1.84 5.99 18.45
C GLU A 23 2.37 4.67 17.83
N ILE A 24 3.69 4.53 17.70
CA ILE A 24 4.31 3.32 17.15
C ILE A 24 4.25 2.20 18.20
N GLU A 25 3.80 1.01 17.79
CA GLU A 25 3.72 -0.17 18.67
C GLU A 25 5.10 -0.77 18.95
N MET A 26 5.84 -0.13 19.85
CA MET A 26 7.15 -0.56 20.30
C MET A 26 7.30 -0.27 21.80
N SER A 27 7.89 -1.20 22.55
CA SER A 27 8.16 -0.97 23.96
C SER A 27 9.45 -0.17 24.16
N TYR A 28 9.52 0.58 25.27
CA TYR A 28 10.73 1.30 25.68
C TYR A 28 11.97 0.40 25.74
N GLU A 29 11.81 -0.81 26.26
CA GLU A 29 12.92 -1.76 26.42
C GLU A 29 13.40 -2.30 25.06
N ASP A 30 12.49 -2.51 24.11
CA ASP A 30 12.85 -2.94 22.75
C ASP A 30 13.57 -1.82 21.99
N PHE A 31 13.06 -0.59 22.07
CA PHE A 31 13.73 0.58 21.49
C PHE A 31 15.14 0.75 22.05
N ARG A 32 15.28 0.72 23.38
CA ARG A 32 16.60 0.78 24.05
C ARG A 32 17.53 -0.33 23.57
N CYS A 33 17.02 -1.55 23.44
CA CYS A 33 17.80 -2.69 22.96
C CYS A 33 18.32 -2.46 21.54
N GLU A 34 17.49 -1.96 20.64
CA GLU A 34 17.88 -1.68 19.25
C GLU A 34 18.93 -0.57 19.17
N VAL A 35 18.76 0.51 19.95
CA VAL A 35 19.77 1.56 20.09
C VAL A 35 21.09 0.98 20.60
N ASP A 36 21.07 0.20 21.67
CA ASP A 36 22.27 -0.46 22.23
C ASP A 36 22.94 -1.44 21.24
N VAL A 37 22.15 -2.14 20.44
CA VAL A 37 22.66 -3.07 19.41
C VAL A 37 23.32 -2.29 18.29
N LYS A 38 22.68 -1.24 17.77
CA LYS A 38 23.24 -0.40 16.69
C LYS A 38 24.50 0.31 17.16
N TYR A 39 24.47 0.91 18.36
CA TYR A 39 25.63 1.55 18.97
C TYR A 39 26.82 0.60 19.08
N ARG A 40 26.61 -0.62 19.58
CA ARG A 40 27.68 -1.63 19.70
C ARG A 40 28.21 -2.10 18.36
N ARG A 41 27.36 -2.19 17.33
CA ARG A 41 27.81 -2.55 15.97
C ARG A 41 28.71 -1.48 15.37
N GLU A 42 28.42 -0.21 15.64
CA GLU A 42 29.16 0.92 15.05
C GLU A 42 30.42 1.28 15.83
N HIS A 43 30.38 1.22 17.16
CA HIS A 43 31.47 1.68 18.02
C HIS A 43 32.22 0.57 18.77
N ASN A 44 31.78 -0.70 18.66
CA ASN A 44 32.39 -1.87 19.31
C ASN A 44 32.52 -1.77 20.84
N GLN A 45 31.68 -0.98 21.50
CA GLN A 45 31.66 -0.85 22.96
C GLN A 45 30.26 -0.51 23.48
N PHE A 46 30.07 -0.66 24.79
CA PHE A 46 28.82 -0.28 25.44
C PHE A 46 28.77 1.24 25.62
N PRO A 47 27.59 1.88 25.46
CA PRO A 47 27.44 3.33 25.60
C PRO A 47 28.00 3.85 26.93
N ILE A 48 27.67 3.20 28.05
CA ILE A 48 28.12 3.62 29.39
C ILE A 48 29.64 3.56 29.62
N TRP A 49 30.39 2.94 28.72
CA TRP A 49 31.85 2.84 28.77
C TRP A 49 32.55 3.75 27.76
N ASP A 50 31.79 4.48 26.94
CA ASP A 50 32.31 5.44 25.97
C ASP A 50 32.46 6.83 26.60
N GLU A 51 33.58 7.50 26.34
CA GLU A 51 33.82 8.88 26.77
C GLU A 51 33.04 9.87 25.89
N ASP A 52 32.81 9.53 24.62
CA ASP A 52 32.03 10.31 23.65
C ASP A 52 30.57 9.83 23.57
N MET A 53 30.06 9.20 24.64
CA MET A 53 28.75 8.56 24.66
C MET A 53 27.62 9.50 24.26
N GLU A 54 27.60 10.72 24.80
CA GLU A 54 26.49 11.65 24.64
C GLU A 54 26.21 11.99 23.17
N GLU A 55 27.24 12.38 22.42
CA GLU A 55 27.11 12.74 21.00
C GLU A 55 26.75 11.52 20.14
N ARG A 56 27.44 10.39 20.35
CA ARG A 56 27.22 9.19 19.55
C ARG A 56 25.86 8.55 19.83
N LEU A 57 25.43 8.53 21.09
CA LEU A 57 24.19 7.88 21.47
C LEU A 57 23.00 8.66 20.95
N GLU A 58 23.07 9.99 20.99
CA GLU A 58 22.05 10.86 20.39
C GLU A 58 21.91 10.57 18.89
N GLU A 59 23.02 10.53 18.14
CA GLU A 59 22.99 10.22 16.69
C GLU A 59 22.40 8.82 16.42
N ILE A 60 22.79 7.81 17.20
CA ILE A 60 22.27 6.45 17.03
C ILE A 60 20.79 6.38 17.38
N ALA A 61 20.37 6.99 18.49
CA ALA A 61 18.98 6.98 18.95
C ALA A 61 18.06 7.70 17.94
N ASP A 62 18.50 8.85 17.43
CA ASP A 62 17.81 9.61 16.38
C ASP A 62 17.66 8.80 15.09
N GLY A 63 18.74 8.14 14.67
CA GLY A 63 18.73 7.28 13.50
C GLY A 63 17.80 6.08 13.65
N VAL A 64 17.83 5.38 14.80
CA VAL A 64 16.92 4.25 15.08
C VAL A 64 15.46 4.72 15.12
N GLY A 65 15.18 5.84 15.78
CA GLY A 65 13.83 6.41 15.84
C GLY A 65 13.29 6.78 14.47
N THR A 66 14.11 7.42 13.63
CA THR A 66 13.77 7.74 12.24
C THR A 66 13.50 6.49 11.40
N ASP A 67 14.32 5.45 11.54
CA ASP A 67 14.14 4.19 10.82
C ASP A 67 12.76 3.57 11.15
N PHE A 68 12.36 3.56 12.43
CA PHE A 68 11.05 3.03 12.84
C PHE A 68 9.88 3.90 12.39
N LEU A 69 10.01 5.22 12.45
CA LEU A 69 8.98 6.14 11.97
C LEU A 69 8.74 5.95 10.48
N ASN A 70 9.80 5.88 9.68
CA ASN A 70 9.69 5.65 8.24
C ASN A 70 9.03 4.31 7.94
N ALA A 71 9.42 3.24 8.64
CA ALA A 71 8.80 1.93 8.47
C ALA A 71 7.30 1.94 8.82
N ALA A 72 6.90 2.68 9.86
CA ALA A 72 5.49 2.84 10.23
C ALA A 72 4.69 3.61 9.17
N ILE A 73 5.26 4.69 8.61
CA ILE A 73 4.66 5.46 7.52
C ILE A 73 4.48 4.59 6.28
N GLU A 74 5.53 3.88 5.86
CA GLU A 74 5.49 2.98 4.70
C GLU A 74 4.42 1.90 4.86
N ALA A 75 4.33 1.28 6.05
CA ALA A 75 3.30 0.28 6.34
C ALA A 75 1.88 0.86 6.29
N ALA A 76 1.68 2.10 6.77
CA ALA A 76 0.40 2.79 6.70
C ALA A 76 0.01 3.11 5.25
N GLU A 77 0.94 3.61 4.45
CA GLU A 77 0.73 3.90 3.03
C GLU A 77 0.41 2.61 2.23
N GLU A 78 1.10 1.51 2.51
CA GLU A 78 0.82 0.21 1.88
C GLU A 78 -0.58 -0.30 2.24
N MET A 79 -0.97 -0.20 3.53
CA MET A 79 -2.32 -0.55 3.97
C MET A 79 -3.40 0.32 3.32
N GLU A 80 -3.17 1.63 3.17
CA GLU A 80 -4.11 2.51 2.48
C GLU A 80 -4.23 2.13 1.00
N HIS A 81 -3.11 1.90 0.32
CA HIS A 81 -3.10 1.50 -1.08
C HIS A 81 -3.83 0.17 -1.30
N ASP A 82 -3.61 -0.83 -0.44
CA ASP A 82 -4.31 -2.11 -0.50
C ASP A 82 -5.80 -1.99 -0.21
N PHE A 83 -6.18 -1.13 0.74
CA PHE A 83 -7.58 -0.83 1.02
C PHE A 83 -8.27 -0.19 -0.20
N GLN A 84 -7.64 0.80 -0.83
CA GLN A 84 -8.16 1.44 -2.04
C GLN A 84 -8.25 0.45 -3.20
N TYR A 85 -7.21 -0.38 -3.40
CA TYR A 85 -7.20 -1.45 -4.40
C TYR A 85 -8.39 -2.38 -4.22
N LYS A 86 -8.61 -2.89 -3.01
CA LYS A 86 -9.70 -3.81 -2.70
C LYS A 86 -11.06 -3.17 -2.95
N LYS A 87 -11.26 -1.93 -2.50
CA LYS A 87 -12.48 -1.15 -2.72
C LYS A 87 -12.79 -0.98 -4.21
N TYR A 88 -11.79 -0.59 -5.01
CA TYR A 88 -11.97 -0.39 -6.44
C TYR A 88 -12.14 -1.71 -7.20
N LYS A 89 -11.44 -2.77 -6.79
CA LYS A 89 -11.63 -4.13 -7.32
C LYS A 89 -13.06 -4.60 -7.14
N GLU A 90 -13.58 -4.59 -5.91
CA GLU A 90 -14.96 -5.03 -5.61
C GLU A 90 -15.99 -4.24 -6.41
N ARG A 91 -15.79 -2.92 -6.48
CA ARG A 91 -16.69 -2.04 -7.23
C ARG A 91 -16.63 -2.29 -8.74
N PHE A 92 -15.43 -2.37 -9.31
CA PHE A 92 -15.23 -2.63 -10.73
C PHE A 92 -15.87 -3.95 -11.14
N LEU A 93 -15.65 -5.02 -10.37
CA LEU A 93 -16.25 -6.34 -10.59
C LEU A 93 -17.79 -6.28 -10.56
N SER A 94 -18.37 -5.58 -9.57
CA SER A 94 -19.82 -5.36 -9.49
C SER A 94 -20.35 -4.62 -10.73
N GLN A 95 -19.67 -3.58 -11.17
CA GLN A 95 -20.08 -2.82 -12.36
C GLN A 95 -19.95 -3.63 -13.65
N VAL A 96 -18.91 -4.47 -13.76
CA VAL A 96 -18.78 -5.41 -14.89
C VAL A 96 -19.98 -6.36 -14.91
N GLU A 97 -20.42 -6.91 -13.78
CA GLU A 97 -21.62 -7.76 -13.74
C GLU A 97 -22.90 -7.00 -14.13
N VAL A 98 -23.08 -5.77 -13.65
CA VAL A 98 -24.20 -4.92 -14.08
C VAL A 98 -24.16 -4.69 -15.59
N PHE A 99 -23.00 -4.36 -16.14
CA PHE A 99 -22.81 -4.16 -17.58
C PHE A 99 -23.14 -5.42 -18.37
N LEU A 100 -22.63 -6.59 -17.97
CA LEU A 100 -22.89 -7.86 -18.65
C LEU A 100 -24.37 -8.25 -18.57
N ARG A 101 -25.02 -8.01 -17.43
CA ARG A 101 -26.46 -8.24 -17.26
C ARG A 101 -27.27 -7.33 -18.18
N CYS A 102 -26.97 -6.04 -18.24
CA CYS A 102 -27.63 -5.11 -19.16
C CYS A 102 -27.42 -5.54 -20.62
N LYS A 103 -26.20 -5.95 -20.98
CA LYS A 103 -25.87 -6.47 -22.31
C LYS A 103 -26.67 -7.73 -22.64
N SER A 104 -26.84 -8.65 -21.69
CA SER A 104 -27.60 -9.89 -21.87
C SER A 104 -29.10 -9.66 -22.12
N LEU A 105 -29.63 -8.49 -21.76
CA LEU A 105 -31.02 -8.09 -21.97
C LEU A 105 -31.23 -7.30 -23.28
N ALA A 106 -30.15 -6.95 -23.99
CA ALA A 106 -30.25 -6.24 -25.26
C ALA A 106 -30.92 -7.11 -26.33
N PHE A 107 -31.85 -6.50 -27.08
CA PHE A 107 -32.66 -7.18 -28.10
C PHE A 107 -31.83 -7.65 -29.29
N ASP A 108 -30.82 -6.85 -29.69
CA ASP A 108 -29.82 -7.21 -30.69
C ASP A 108 -28.49 -7.54 -29.99
N GLN A 109 -28.03 -8.79 -30.10
CA GLN A 109 -26.73 -9.21 -29.59
C GLN A 109 -25.86 -9.70 -30.76
N GLU A 110 -24.73 -9.02 -30.98
CA GLU A 110 -23.71 -9.48 -31.93
C GLU A 110 -23.03 -10.79 -31.47
N TYR A 111 -23.06 -11.10 -30.16
CA TYR A 111 -22.44 -12.31 -29.60
C TYR A 111 -23.40 -13.04 -28.64
N PRO A 112 -23.68 -14.33 -28.86
CA PRO A 112 -24.58 -15.13 -28.02
C PRO A 112 -24.00 -15.54 -26.65
N GLN A 113 -22.75 -15.14 -26.33
CA GLN A 113 -22.12 -15.43 -25.04
C GLN A 113 -22.03 -14.17 -24.18
N THR A 114 -22.79 -14.17 -23.07
CA THR A 114 -23.13 -12.99 -22.26
C THR A 114 -21.98 -12.44 -21.41
N ARG A 115 -20.90 -13.20 -21.21
CA ARG A 115 -19.78 -12.84 -20.33
C ARG A 115 -18.54 -12.34 -21.08
N ARG A 116 -18.71 -11.69 -22.24
CA ARG A 116 -17.59 -11.10 -23.00
C ARG A 116 -17.76 -9.60 -23.16
N PHE A 117 -16.67 -8.85 -23.09
CA PHE A 117 -16.65 -7.40 -23.32
C PHE A 117 -15.35 -6.96 -24.00
N LYS A 118 -15.34 -5.76 -24.60
CA LYS A 118 -14.15 -5.18 -25.22
C LYS A 118 -13.41 -4.32 -24.21
N ARG A 119 -12.08 -4.21 -24.31
CA ARG A 119 -11.29 -3.30 -23.45
C ARG A 119 -11.88 -1.89 -23.38
N LYS A 120 -12.33 -1.35 -24.51
CA LYS A 120 -12.95 -0.02 -24.57
C LYS A 120 -14.20 0.15 -23.68
N ASP A 121 -14.90 -0.94 -23.36
CA ASP A 121 -16.13 -0.91 -22.56
C ASP A 121 -15.82 -0.57 -21.10
N ILE A 122 -14.60 -0.84 -20.62
CA ILE A 122 -14.12 -0.46 -19.29
C ILE A 122 -14.15 1.05 -19.11
N TRP A 123 -13.76 1.82 -20.13
CA TRP A 123 -13.82 3.29 -20.09
C TRP A 123 -15.24 3.79 -19.91
N GLY A 124 -16.22 3.10 -20.51
CA GLY A 124 -17.64 3.43 -20.32
C GLY A 124 -18.10 3.19 -18.89
N ILE A 125 -17.71 2.06 -18.30
CA ILE A 125 -18.01 1.72 -16.89
C ILE A 125 -17.34 2.72 -15.94
N GLN A 126 -16.06 2.99 -16.16
CA GLN A 126 -15.26 3.90 -15.36
C GLN A 126 -15.78 5.33 -15.40
N LYS A 127 -16.17 5.82 -16.57
CA LYS A 127 -16.72 7.16 -16.73
C LYS A 127 -17.94 7.38 -15.83
N ALA A 128 -18.84 6.41 -15.76
CA ALA A 128 -20.03 6.51 -14.92
C ALA A 128 -19.69 6.61 -13.42
N ASP A 129 -18.72 5.82 -12.94
CA ASP A 129 -18.32 5.86 -11.52
C ASP A 129 -17.44 7.07 -11.19
N TYR A 130 -16.64 7.57 -12.13
CA TYR A 130 -15.87 8.81 -11.96
C TYR A 130 -16.77 10.04 -11.90
N GLU A 131 -17.73 10.17 -12.82
CA GLU A 131 -18.72 11.27 -12.81
C GLU A 131 -19.59 11.28 -11.54
N ALA A 132 -19.74 10.12 -10.90
CA ALA A 132 -20.45 9.95 -9.63
C ALA A 132 -19.54 10.04 -8.39
N ASP A 133 -18.29 10.52 -8.54
CA ASP A 133 -17.30 10.74 -7.49
C ASP A 133 -16.98 9.49 -6.64
N ASN A 134 -17.01 8.32 -7.28
CA ASN A 134 -16.78 7.04 -6.62
C ASN A 134 -15.36 6.50 -6.79
N ILE A 135 -14.65 7.03 -7.77
CA ILE A 135 -13.24 6.75 -8.04
C ILE A 135 -12.52 8.09 -8.24
N TYR A 136 -11.29 8.20 -7.75
CA TYR A 136 -10.56 9.47 -7.76
C TYR A 136 -9.80 9.73 -9.06
N SER A 137 -9.67 8.73 -9.93
CA SER A 137 -8.90 8.83 -11.17
C SER A 137 -9.68 8.28 -12.35
N GLU A 138 -9.54 8.97 -13.48
CA GLU A 138 -10.05 8.58 -14.80
C GLU A 138 -9.34 7.36 -15.40
N ASP A 139 -8.37 6.76 -14.71
CA ASP A 139 -7.68 5.52 -15.13
C ASP A 139 -7.75 4.41 -14.07
N ALA A 140 -8.46 4.63 -12.96
CA ALA A 140 -8.48 3.73 -11.80
C ALA A 140 -8.88 2.30 -12.19
N TYR A 141 -9.96 2.12 -12.94
CA TYR A 141 -10.42 0.78 -13.34
C TYR A 141 -9.53 0.15 -14.39
N MET A 142 -8.79 0.93 -15.17
CA MET A 142 -7.84 0.34 -16.10
C MET A 142 -6.64 -0.27 -15.39
N ILE A 143 -6.13 0.41 -14.36
CA ILE A 143 -5.06 -0.13 -13.51
C ILE A 143 -5.53 -1.41 -12.80
N ILE A 144 -6.73 -1.38 -12.22
CA ILE A 144 -7.34 -2.56 -11.57
C ILE A 144 -7.51 -3.72 -12.56
N PHE A 145 -8.01 -3.44 -13.76
CA PHE A 145 -8.24 -4.46 -14.78
C PHE A 145 -6.96 -5.18 -15.20
N GLU A 146 -5.85 -4.47 -15.40
CA GLU A 146 -4.56 -5.08 -15.74
C GLU A 146 -4.08 -6.03 -14.63
N ARG A 147 -4.27 -5.66 -13.37
CA ARG A 147 -3.94 -6.55 -12.25
C ARG A 147 -4.86 -7.77 -12.21
N LEU A 148 -6.16 -7.57 -12.43
CA LEU A 148 -7.15 -8.66 -12.48
C LEU A 148 -6.97 -9.62 -13.66
N LEU A 149 -6.43 -9.15 -14.79
CA LEU A 149 -6.01 -10.01 -15.89
C LEU A 149 -4.92 -11.00 -15.43
N ASN A 150 -3.92 -10.50 -14.71
CA ASN A 150 -2.85 -11.34 -14.16
C ASN A 150 -3.34 -12.27 -13.04
N GLU A 151 -4.35 -11.85 -12.27
CA GLU A 151 -5.02 -12.69 -11.24
C GLU A 151 -5.98 -13.74 -11.84
N GLY A 152 -6.28 -13.69 -13.15
CA GLY A 152 -7.11 -14.70 -13.85
C GLY A 152 -8.63 -14.42 -13.89
N TYR A 153 -9.08 -13.28 -13.38
CA TYR A 153 -10.50 -12.88 -13.42
C TYR A 153 -11.01 -12.67 -14.84
N PHE A 154 -10.11 -12.29 -15.75
CA PHE A 154 -10.40 -12.08 -17.17
C PHE A 154 -9.44 -12.87 -18.04
N THR A 155 -9.96 -13.46 -19.11
CA THR A 155 -9.16 -14.15 -20.12
C THR A 155 -9.25 -13.39 -21.44
N LEU A 156 -8.11 -13.04 -22.04
CA LEU A 156 -8.08 -12.52 -23.41
C LEU A 156 -8.50 -13.63 -24.39
N VAL A 157 -9.57 -13.38 -25.15
CA VAL A 157 -10.11 -14.35 -26.13
C VAL A 157 -9.63 -14.03 -27.52
N GLU A 158 -9.65 -12.75 -27.88
CA GLU A 158 -9.34 -12.28 -29.23
C GLU A 158 -8.66 -10.92 -29.16
N SER A 159 -7.52 -10.80 -29.81
CA SER A 159 -6.84 -9.51 -29.97
C SER A 159 -7.47 -8.74 -31.12
N GLY A 160 -7.78 -7.47 -30.88
CA GLY A 160 -8.24 -6.57 -31.92
C GLY A 160 -7.08 -6.06 -32.79
N GLY A 161 -7.40 -5.41 -33.91
CA GLY A 161 -6.40 -4.63 -34.66
C GLY A 161 -5.84 -3.43 -33.88
N ASP A 162 -6.48 -3.07 -32.77
CA ASP A 162 -6.07 -2.07 -31.78
C ASP A 162 -6.39 -2.65 -30.39
N PRO A 163 -5.51 -2.49 -29.37
CA PRO A 163 -5.74 -3.03 -28.02
C PRO A 163 -7.07 -2.64 -27.39
N LYS A 164 -7.64 -1.47 -27.74
CA LYS A 164 -8.96 -1.05 -27.25
C LYS A 164 -10.10 -1.96 -27.74
N HIS A 165 -9.86 -2.75 -28.77
CA HIS A 165 -10.80 -3.69 -29.36
C HIS A 165 -10.55 -5.14 -28.94
N ASP A 166 -9.55 -5.39 -28.09
CA ASP A 166 -9.34 -6.69 -27.47
C ASP A 166 -10.59 -7.16 -26.73
N ILE A 167 -10.94 -8.44 -26.92
CA ILE A 167 -12.13 -9.06 -26.36
C ILE A 167 -11.71 -9.96 -25.21
N PHE A 168 -12.30 -9.71 -24.04
CA PHE A 168 -12.08 -10.47 -22.83
C PHE A 168 -13.32 -11.28 -22.47
N HIS A 169 -13.08 -12.45 -21.88
CA HIS A 169 -14.08 -13.26 -21.23
C HIS A 169 -13.92 -13.16 -19.71
N VAL A 170 -15.04 -13.08 -19.00
CA VAL A 170 -15.05 -12.98 -17.54
C VAL A 170 -15.15 -14.37 -16.92
N THR A 171 -14.05 -14.81 -16.30
CA THR A 171 -13.86 -16.16 -15.76
C THR A 171 -14.45 -16.30 -14.37
N GLU A 172 -14.16 -15.36 -13.46
CA GLU A 172 -14.69 -15.28 -12.10
C GLU A 172 -15.18 -13.87 -11.80
N VAL A 173 -16.31 -13.75 -11.10
CA VAL A 173 -16.76 -12.52 -10.43
C VAL A 173 -17.41 -12.87 -9.12
#